data_AF-A0A932GNP8-F1
#
_entry.id   AF-A0A932GNP8-F1
#
_cell.length_a   1.000
_cell.length_b   1.000
_cell.length_c   1.000
_cell.angle_alpha   90.00
_cell.angle_beta   90.00
_cell.angle_gamma   90.00
#
_symmetry.space_group_name_H-M   'P 1'
#
loop_
_entity.id
_entity.type
_entity.pdbx_description
1 polymer ?
#
loop_
_entity_poly.entity_id
_entity_poly.type
_entity_poly.pdbx_seq_one_letter_code
_entity_poly.pdbx_strand_id
1 'polypeptide(L)'
;MSTVHEIAKILGESLLPLKKATSSTNAFRALMLEMGWRIEEIPAPIADLSARITQLEESLAAISGDGEDAGLYEDLVTAVIELIDAIGDLKNEPFDPTLEALGFPARISERLVNYLLVEYLRTHHSRVNYLLEIFGVVEISYEGETEEASAHKKRELVWKKFADALQDPGRVFQLVFDWGSEEFQDEFLLQILLDLALSLRLPAYLEELDESLRELLGEAADSDEPKFAIHLPILNTTDDDDVEIKAGVHLATVPAAGGGLPGLAILPYLTGEAGESLELADNLYLTVEGSFSFADGVAITLRPGSPVETVQGSSGSGSVASVSGELSLEIRNEDTEGDPILLIGADDGSRFEYKALSLRGGLSLDSAGNADLYLETALEGGLLAVKAGSGDGFLQKVIPADGISTNVDLTVGLSKNNGF
;
A
#
# COMPACT_ATOMS: atom_id res chain seq x y z
N MET A 1 23.71 8.56 -2.13
CA MET A 1 22.53 9.45 -2.06
C MET A 1 21.92 9.53 -0.64
N SER A 2 21.50 10.71 -0.15
CA SER A 2 20.86 10.90 1.18
C SER A 2 19.32 10.90 1.09
N THR A 3 18.61 10.64 2.19
CA THR A 3 17.13 10.70 2.24
C THR A 3 16.58 12.07 1.83
N VAL A 4 17.27 13.16 2.18
CA VAL A 4 16.88 14.53 1.82
C VAL A 4 16.97 14.75 0.30
N HIS A 5 17.98 14.18 -0.34
CA HIS A 5 18.17 14.28 -1.79
C HIS A 5 17.03 13.58 -2.55
N GLU A 6 16.61 12.41 -2.08
CA GLU A 6 15.50 11.66 -2.68
C GLU A 6 14.17 12.41 -2.53
N ILE A 7 13.90 12.98 -1.35
CA ILE A 7 12.72 13.81 -1.11
C ILE A 7 12.72 15.03 -2.03
N ALA A 8 13.85 15.72 -2.18
CA ALA A 8 13.96 16.88 -3.07
C ALA A 8 13.67 16.52 -4.53
N LYS A 9 14.16 15.35 -4.99
CA LYS A 9 13.88 14.83 -6.33
C LYS A 9 12.40 14.54 -6.53
N ILE A 10 11.78 13.80 -5.61
CA ILE A 10 10.35 13.50 -5.64
C ILE A 10 9.50 14.79 -5.68
N LEU A 11 9.80 15.75 -4.80
CA LEU A 11 9.10 17.03 -4.78
C LEU A 11 9.32 17.82 -6.07
N GLY A 12 10.54 17.88 -6.59
CA GLY A 12 10.84 18.56 -7.86
C GLY A 12 10.09 17.94 -9.04
N GLU A 13 10.13 16.63 -9.18
CA GLU A 13 9.43 15.91 -10.24
C GLU A 13 7.90 16.09 -10.15
N SER A 14 7.34 16.15 -8.93
CA SER A 14 5.91 16.40 -8.73
C SER A 14 5.44 17.77 -9.24
N LEU A 15 6.33 18.76 -9.33
CA LEU A 15 6.02 20.12 -9.78
C LEU A 15 6.18 20.28 -11.31
N LEU A 16 6.88 19.37 -11.98
CA LEU A 16 7.12 19.42 -13.43
C LEU A 16 5.86 19.47 -14.31
N PRO A 17 4.71 18.87 -13.95
CA PRO A 17 3.47 19.03 -14.72
C PRO A 17 3.06 20.49 -14.93
N LEU A 18 3.47 21.41 -14.06
CA LEU A 18 3.25 22.85 -14.24
C LEU A 18 3.87 23.40 -15.52
N LYS A 19 5.04 22.90 -15.94
CA LYS A 19 5.67 23.31 -17.20
C LYS A 19 4.75 23.06 -18.38
N LYS A 20 4.15 21.87 -18.42
CA LYS A 20 3.19 21.51 -19.47
C LYS A 20 1.93 22.36 -19.36
N ALA A 21 1.41 22.55 -18.15
CA ALA A 21 0.22 23.35 -17.91
C ALA A 21 0.39 24.81 -18.36
N THR A 22 1.53 25.45 -18.08
CA THR A 22 1.78 26.85 -18.46
C THR A 22 2.29 27.03 -19.89
N SER A 23 2.62 25.94 -20.59
CA SER A 23 3.11 26.00 -21.98
C SER A 23 2.08 26.49 -23.00
N SER A 24 0.79 26.37 -22.68
CA SER A 24 -0.30 26.87 -23.53
C SER A 24 -1.58 27.09 -22.75
N THR A 25 -2.42 28.01 -23.20
CA THR A 25 -3.73 28.29 -22.59
C THR A 25 -4.62 27.05 -22.50
N ASN A 26 -4.58 26.15 -23.50
CA ASN A 26 -5.39 24.93 -23.49
C ASN A 26 -4.92 23.92 -22.42
N ALA A 27 -3.60 23.77 -22.24
CA ALA A 27 -3.06 22.90 -21.20
C ALA A 27 -3.39 23.45 -19.80
N PHE A 28 -3.30 24.76 -19.62
CA PHE A 28 -3.66 25.42 -18.37
C PHE A 28 -5.16 25.26 -18.05
N ARG A 29 -6.02 25.49 -19.05
CA ARG A 29 -7.48 25.27 -18.93
C ARG A 29 -7.80 23.85 -18.47
N ALA A 30 -7.14 22.84 -19.05
CA ALA A 30 -7.36 21.45 -18.66
C ALA A 30 -7.01 21.21 -17.19
N LEU A 31 -5.84 21.70 -16.73
CA LEU A 31 -5.43 21.60 -15.33
C LEU A 31 -6.44 22.31 -14.40
N MET A 32 -6.87 23.53 -14.76
CA MET A 32 -7.84 24.29 -13.97
C MET A 32 -9.18 23.56 -13.86
N LEU A 33 -9.67 22.98 -14.96
CA LEU A 33 -10.91 22.20 -14.96
C LEU A 33 -10.83 20.98 -14.04
N GLU A 34 -9.69 20.29 -14.00
CA GLU A 34 -9.48 19.16 -13.08
C GLU A 34 -9.51 19.56 -11.60
N MET A 35 -9.26 20.84 -11.29
CA MET A 35 -9.34 21.42 -9.95
C MET A 35 -10.65 22.22 -9.71
N GLY A 36 -11.60 22.12 -10.63
CA GLY A 36 -12.93 22.74 -10.52
C GLY A 36 -13.00 24.19 -11.00
N TRP A 37 -11.95 24.74 -11.62
CA TRP A 37 -11.89 26.13 -12.04
C TRP A 37 -12.14 26.30 -13.55
N ARG A 38 -12.94 27.31 -13.91
CA ARG A 38 -13.19 27.71 -15.30
C ARG A 38 -12.43 29.00 -15.59
N ILE A 39 -11.21 28.86 -16.10
CA ILE A 39 -10.35 30.02 -16.40
C ILE A 39 -10.05 30.06 -17.89
N GLU A 40 -10.29 31.20 -18.53
CA GLU A 40 -10.11 31.34 -19.98
C GLU A 40 -8.65 31.61 -20.36
N GLU A 41 -7.89 32.33 -19.55
CA GLU A 41 -6.50 32.70 -19.86
C GLU A 41 -5.59 32.40 -18.67
N ILE A 42 -4.27 32.28 -18.92
CA ILE A 42 -3.31 32.08 -17.84
C ILE A 42 -3.16 33.42 -17.10
N PRO A 43 -3.53 33.51 -15.81
CA PRO A 43 -3.35 34.75 -15.04
C PRO A 43 -1.86 35.10 -14.93
N ALA A 44 -1.55 36.40 -14.96
CA ALA A 44 -0.15 36.88 -14.88
C ALA A 44 0.63 36.30 -13.68
N PRO A 45 0.08 36.25 -12.45
CA PRO A 45 0.80 35.63 -11.32
C PRO A 45 1.19 34.16 -11.54
N ILE A 46 0.41 33.40 -12.31
CA ILE A 46 0.73 32.01 -12.65
C ILE A 46 1.74 31.94 -13.79
N ALA A 47 1.62 32.81 -14.80
CA ALA A 47 2.57 32.89 -15.90
C ALA A 47 3.98 33.23 -15.39
N ASP A 48 4.08 34.06 -14.35
CA ASP A 48 5.34 34.48 -13.73
C ASP A 48 6.11 33.34 -13.02
N LEU A 49 5.45 32.20 -12.74
CA LEU A 49 6.11 31.00 -12.22
C LEU A 49 7.04 30.33 -13.26
N SER A 50 6.90 30.65 -14.54
CA SER A 50 7.59 29.94 -15.63
C SER A 50 9.12 29.93 -15.49
N ALA A 51 9.72 31.02 -15.03
CA ALA A 51 11.17 31.09 -14.84
C ALA A 51 11.66 30.13 -13.75
N ARG A 52 10.92 30.03 -12.62
CA ARG A 52 11.23 29.11 -11.52
C ARG A 52 11.02 27.65 -11.93
N ILE A 53 9.99 27.38 -12.73
CA ILE A 53 9.74 26.05 -13.30
C ILE A 53 10.91 25.62 -14.21
N THR A 54 11.41 26.53 -15.07
CA THR A 54 12.58 26.23 -15.92
C THR A 54 13.83 25.95 -15.09
N GLN A 55 14.10 26.75 -14.06
CA GLN A 55 15.23 26.54 -13.16
C GLN A 55 15.15 25.18 -12.42
N LEU A 56 13.96 24.79 -11.96
CA LEU A 56 13.73 23.49 -11.34
C LEU A 56 14.05 22.33 -12.30
N GLU A 57 13.56 22.42 -13.54
CA GLU A 57 13.83 21.40 -14.55
C GLU A 57 15.32 21.28 -14.89
N GLU A 58 16.02 22.41 -15.03
CA GLU A 58 17.47 22.44 -15.24
C GLU A 58 18.22 21.77 -14.09
N SER A 59 17.78 22.00 -12.85
CA SER A 59 18.37 21.39 -11.64
C SER A 59 18.14 19.87 -11.59
N LEU A 60 16.92 19.41 -11.93
CA LEU A 60 16.61 17.97 -12.04
C LEU A 60 17.40 17.28 -13.15
N ALA A 61 17.55 17.95 -14.30
CA ALA A 61 18.32 17.43 -15.42
C ALA A 61 19.82 17.32 -15.08
N ALA A 62 20.37 18.25 -14.30
CA ALA A 62 21.76 18.23 -13.87
C ALA A 62 22.08 17.03 -12.95
N ILE A 63 21.15 16.66 -12.06
CA ILE A 63 21.30 15.51 -11.15
C ILE A 63 21.21 14.17 -11.88
N SER A 64 20.52 14.13 -13.03
CA SER A 64 20.37 12.90 -13.82
C SER A 64 21.63 12.54 -14.63
N GLY A 65 22.66 13.39 -14.64
CA GLY A 65 23.99 13.07 -15.17
C GLY A 65 24.80 12.21 -14.18
N ASP A 66 25.85 11.52 -14.65
CA ASP A 66 26.71 10.58 -13.90
C ASP A 66 27.47 11.18 -12.67
N GLY A 67 27.05 12.32 -12.11
CA GLY A 67 27.68 12.98 -10.96
C GLY A 67 26.82 12.94 -9.71
N GLU A 68 27.24 12.17 -8.69
CA GLU A 68 26.81 12.38 -7.30
C GLU A 68 27.54 13.62 -6.70
N ASP A 69 27.31 14.80 -7.27
CA ASP A 69 27.81 16.07 -6.73
C ASP A 69 26.80 16.65 -5.73
N ALA A 70 27.22 16.80 -4.47
CA ALA A 70 26.38 17.35 -3.41
C ALA A 70 25.86 18.75 -3.73
N GLY A 71 26.61 19.57 -4.47
CA GLY A 71 26.18 20.92 -4.87
C GLY A 71 24.95 20.92 -5.77
N LEU A 72 24.79 19.90 -6.63
CA LEU A 72 23.63 19.79 -7.52
C LEU A 72 22.33 19.53 -6.75
N TYR A 73 22.40 18.76 -5.66
CA TYR A 73 21.25 18.52 -4.81
C TYR A 73 20.88 19.74 -3.95
N GLU A 74 21.86 20.54 -3.53
CA GLU A 74 21.60 21.82 -2.87
C GLU A 74 20.85 22.77 -3.83
N ASP A 75 21.31 22.88 -5.08
CA ASP A 75 20.65 23.68 -6.11
C ASP A 75 19.20 23.22 -6.36
N LEU A 76 18.97 21.90 -6.44
CA LEU A 76 17.63 21.33 -6.56
C LEU A 76 16.74 21.67 -5.36
N VAL A 77 17.24 21.49 -4.13
CA VAL A 77 16.49 21.83 -2.92
C VAL A 77 16.10 23.30 -2.93
N THR A 78 17.01 24.19 -3.30
CA THR A 78 16.72 25.63 -3.45
C THR A 78 15.65 25.87 -4.51
N ALA A 79 15.76 25.28 -5.70
CA ALA A 79 14.77 25.47 -6.76
C ALA A 79 13.37 24.97 -6.37
N VAL A 80 13.29 23.84 -5.65
CA VAL A 80 12.02 23.30 -5.11
C VAL A 80 11.40 24.25 -4.10
N ILE A 81 12.18 24.72 -3.11
CA ILE A 81 11.71 25.65 -2.08
C ILE A 81 11.20 26.94 -2.73
N GLU A 82 11.99 27.53 -3.63
CA GLU A 82 11.64 28.77 -4.30
C GLU A 82 10.35 28.67 -5.13
N LEU A 83 10.10 27.54 -5.79
CA LEU A 83 8.86 27.32 -6.54
C LEU A 83 7.67 27.09 -5.61
N ILE A 84 7.83 26.30 -4.54
CA ILE A 84 6.77 26.07 -3.54
C ILE A 84 6.39 27.38 -2.85
N ASP A 85 7.36 28.19 -2.44
CA ASP A 85 7.13 29.50 -1.83
C ASP A 85 6.39 30.43 -2.80
N ALA A 86 6.80 30.48 -4.07
CA ALA A 86 6.11 31.28 -5.09
C ALA A 86 4.67 30.82 -5.35
N ILE A 87 4.40 29.50 -5.34
CA ILE A 87 3.03 28.96 -5.40
C ILE A 87 2.26 29.35 -4.13
N GLY A 88 2.88 29.24 -2.95
CA GLY A 88 2.33 29.62 -1.65
C GLY A 88 1.94 31.10 -1.57
N ASP A 89 2.71 31.96 -2.23
CA ASP A 89 2.52 33.40 -2.28
C ASP A 89 1.45 33.85 -3.29
N LEU A 90 0.98 32.98 -4.20
CA LEU A 90 -0.13 33.31 -5.12
C LEU A 90 -1.35 33.87 -4.38
N LYS A 91 -1.62 33.43 -3.14
CA LYS A 91 -2.73 33.98 -2.33
C LYS A 91 -2.63 35.49 -2.03
N ASN A 92 -1.44 36.07 -2.18
CA ASN A 92 -1.15 37.48 -1.94
C ASN A 92 -0.98 38.29 -3.25
N GLU A 93 -0.96 37.62 -4.40
CA GLU A 93 -0.79 38.25 -5.71
C GLU A 93 -2.11 38.84 -6.24
N PRO A 94 -2.07 39.92 -7.05
CA PRO A 94 -3.27 40.51 -7.61
C PRO A 94 -3.81 39.64 -8.76
N PHE A 95 -5.07 39.20 -8.64
CA PHE A 95 -5.80 38.52 -9.71
C PHE A 95 -6.86 39.46 -10.30
N ASP A 96 -7.47 39.06 -11.42
CA ASP A 96 -8.60 39.84 -11.93
C ASP A 96 -9.78 39.78 -10.94
N PRO A 97 -10.64 40.82 -10.90
CA PRO A 97 -11.74 40.89 -9.94
C PRO A 97 -12.74 39.74 -10.02
N THR A 98 -12.86 39.06 -11.17
CA THR A 98 -13.76 37.92 -11.32
C THR A 98 -13.19 36.69 -10.61
N LEU A 99 -11.90 36.40 -10.75
CA LEU A 99 -11.24 35.33 -10.00
C LEU A 99 -11.19 35.62 -8.49
N GLU A 100 -10.95 36.88 -8.11
CA GLU A 100 -10.98 37.29 -6.70
C GLU A 100 -12.36 37.07 -6.07
N ALA A 101 -13.45 37.42 -6.77
CA ALA A 101 -14.82 37.22 -6.30
C ALA A 101 -15.17 35.73 -6.10
N LEU A 102 -14.54 34.84 -6.86
CA LEU A 102 -14.67 33.38 -6.71
C LEU A 102 -13.76 32.82 -5.61
N GLY A 103 -12.99 33.65 -4.90
CA GLY A 103 -12.05 33.21 -3.87
C GLY A 103 -10.93 32.33 -4.43
N PHE A 104 -10.56 32.53 -5.70
CA PHE A 104 -9.48 31.80 -6.36
C PHE A 104 -8.11 31.97 -5.66
N PRO A 105 -7.65 33.20 -5.35
CA PRO A 105 -6.31 33.40 -4.78
C PRO A 105 -6.13 32.67 -3.44
N ALA A 106 -7.17 32.68 -2.60
CA ALA A 106 -7.14 32.05 -1.29
C ALA A 106 -7.02 30.51 -1.33
N ARG A 107 -7.40 29.87 -2.44
CA ARG A 107 -7.51 28.40 -2.54
C ARG A 107 -6.54 27.78 -3.55
N ILE A 108 -6.06 28.54 -4.52
CA ILE A 108 -5.24 27.99 -5.62
C ILE A 108 -3.92 27.41 -5.14
N SER A 109 -3.22 28.06 -4.20
CA SER A 109 -1.90 27.57 -3.73
C SER A 109 -1.99 26.16 -3.16
N GLU A 110 -2.93 25.94 -2.24
CA GLU A 110 -3.12 24.64 -1.59
C GLU A 110 -3.68 23.60 -2.56
N ARG A 111 -4.70 23.95 -3.35
CA ARG A 111 -5.29 23.03 -4.34
C ARG A 111 -4.27 22.58 -5.38
N LEU A 112 -3.41 23.48 -5.83
CA LEU A 112 -2.39 23.19 -6.83
C LEU A 112 -1.33 22.23 -6.27
N VAL A 113 -0.81 22.51 -5.07
CA VAL A 113 0.18 21.63 -4.42
C VAL A 113 -0.41 20.25 -4.15
N ASN A 114 -1.62 20.19 -3.59
CA ASN A 114 -2.30 18.92 -3.33
C ASN A 114 -2.54 18.13 -4.61
N TYR A 115 -3.03 18.79 -5.67
CA TYR A 115 -3.25 18.15 -6.96
C TYR A 115 -1.95 17.56 -7.52
N LEU A 116 -0.87 18.36 -7.58
CA LEU A 116 0.41 17.95 -8.16
C LEU A 116 1.04 16.79 -7.39
N LEU A 117 1.06 16.86 -6.07
CA LEU A 117 1.64 15.80 -5.23
C LEU A 117 0.81 14.52 -5.29
N VAL A 118 -0.51 14.60 -5.16
CA VAL A 118 -1.38 13.42 -5.22
C VAL A 118 -1.30 12.77 -6.60
N GLU A 119 -1.32 13.56 -7.68
CA GLU A 119 -1.23 13.03 -9.03
C GLU A 119 0.15 12.39 -9.30
N TYR A 120 1.22 12.99 -8.79
CA TYR A 120 2.57 12.41 -8.86
C TYR A 120 2.65 11.09 -8.10
N LEU A 121 2.18 11.05 -6.85
CA LEU A 121 2.14 9.83 -6.04
C LEU A 121 1.31 8.74 -6.74
N ARG A 122 0.13 9.08 -7.25
CA ARG A 122 -0.74 8.14 -7.97
C ARG A 122 -0.08 7.57 -9.23
N THR A 123 0.69 8.39 -9.95
CA THR A 123 1.30 8.00 -11.23
C THR A 123 2.63 7.25 -11.05
N HIS A 124 3.49 7.72 -10.15
CA HIS A 124 4.87 7.24 -10.01
C HIS A 124 5.09 6.36 -8.77
N HIS A 125 4.27 6.53 -7.73
CA HIS A 125 4.37 5.82 -6.45
C HIS A 125 3.02 5.28 -5.99
N SER A 126 2.27 4.64 -6.90
CA SER A 126 0.87 4.22 -6.68
C SER A 126 0.68 3.43 -5.38
N ARG A 127 1.63 2.55 -5.03
CA ARG A 127 1.65 1.81 -3.76
C ARG A 127 1.59 2.74 -2.55
N VAL A 128 2.41 3.78 -2.54
CA VAL A 128 2.44 4.78 -1.47
C VAL A 128 1.14 5.59 -1.47
N ASN A 129 0.64 5.97 -2.65
CA ASN A 129 -0.64 6.68 -2.76
C ASN A 129 -1.79 5.90 -2.11
N TYR A 130 -2.00 4.63 -2.49
CA TYR A 130 -3.09 3.82 -1.94
C TYR A 130 -2.91 3.54 -0.44
N LEU A 131 -1.68 3.35 0.05
CA LEU A 131 -1.43 3.28 1.49
C LEU A 131 -1.82 4.58 2.19
N LEU A 132 -1.47 5.74 1.63
CA LEU A 132 -1.86 7.03 2.18
C LEU A 132 -3.38 7.27 2.12
N GLU A 133 -4.09 6.73 1.12
CA GLU A 133 -5.56 6.74 1.06
C GLU A 133 -6.18 5.89 2.17
N ILE A 134 -5.66 4.68 2.44
CA ILE A 134 -6.11 3.83 3.56
C ILE A 134 -5.99 4.56 4.90
N PHE A 135 -4.90 5.32 5.08
CA PHE A 135 -4.69 6.12 6.29
C PHE A 135 -5.36 7.51 6.24
N GLY A 136 -6.13 7.81 5.20
CA GLY A 136 -6.80 9.10 5.02
C GLY A 136 -5.87 10.29 4.89
N VAL A 137 -4.58 10.07 4.63
CA VAL A 137 -3.62 11.15 4.39
C VAL A 137 -3.82 11.73 3.00
N VAL A 138 -4.14 10.88 2.02
CA VAL A 138 -4.66 11.30 0.73
C VAL A 138 -6.16 11.11 0.75
N GLU A 139 -6.92 12.18 0.48
CA GLU A 139 -8.37 12.11 0.32
C GLU A 139 -8.74 12.55 -1.09
N ILE A 140 -9.52 11.71 -1.78
CA ILE A 140 -10.06 12.01 -3.11
C ILE A 140 -11.57 11.92 -3.03
N SER A 141 -12.25 13.06 -3.18
CA SER A 141 -13.71 13.14 -3.14
C SER A 141 -14.26 13.83 -4.39
N TYR A 142 -15.46 13.42 -4.82
CA TYR A 142 -16.13 14.07 -5.94
C TYR A 142 -16.92 15.27 -5.43
N GLU A 143 -16.61 16.45 -5.94
CA GLU A 143 -17.42 17.66 -5.76
C GLU A 143 -18.27 17.88 -7.02
N GLY A 144 -19.59 17.98 -6.82
CA GLY A 144 -20.52 18.31 -7.90
C GLY A 144 -20.34 19.73 -8.43
N GLU A 145 -20.99 20.03 -9.55
CA GLU A 145 -20.98 21.38 -10.13
C GLU A 145 -21.74 22.38 -9.25
N THR A 146 -21.16 23.55 -9.01
CA THR A 146 -21.77 24.70 -8.33
C THR A 146 -21.75 25.94 -9.23
N GLU A 147 -22.30 27.05 -8.75
CA GLU A 147 -22.18 28.34 -9.46
C GLU A 147 -20.71 28.81 -9.54
N GLU A 148 -19.90 28.46 -8.55
CA GLU A 148 -18.51 28.88 -8.40
C GLU A 148 -17.47 27.87 -8.93
N ALA A 149 -17.85 26.60 -9.15
CA ALA A 149 -16.91 25.54 -9.53
C ALA A 149 -17.52 24.50 -10.49
N SER A 150 -16.71 24.00 -11.42
CA SER A 150 -17.05 22.80 -12.21
C SER A 150 -17.04 21.55 -11.34
N ALA A 151 -17.81 20.54 -11.73
CA ALA A 151 -17.67 19.20 -11.16
C ALA A 151 -16.23 18.68 -11.31
N HIS A 152 -15.63 18.21 -10.23
CA HIS A 152 -14.24 17.78 -10.21
C HIS A 152 -13.96 16.78 -9.07
N LYS A 153 -12.80 16.14 -9.13
CA LYS A 153 -12.26 15.35 -8.00
C LYS A 153 -11.39 16.24 -7.14
N LYS A 154 -11.88 16.60 -5.96
CA LYS A 154 -11.09 17.29 -4.94
C LYS A 154 -10.06 16.31 -4.38
N ARG A 155 -8.81 16.78 -4.28
CA ARG A 155 -7.67 16.03 -3.76
C ARG A 155 -7.09 16.80 -2.59
N GLU A 156 -6.91 16.14 -1.45
CA GLU A 156 -6.39 16.76 -0.24
C GLU A 156 -5.29 15.90 0.39
N LEU A 157 -4.25 16.58 0.88
CA LEU A 157 -3.19 15.97 1.69
C LEU A 157 -3.37 16.40 3.15
N VAL A 158 -3.92 15.50 3.95
CA VAL A 158 -4.23 15.75 5.36
C VAL A 158 -3.09 15.23 6.23
N TRP A 159 -1.95 15.92 6.22
CA TRP A 159 -0.73 15.50 6.93
C TRP A 159 -0.92 15.16 8.41
N LYS A 160 -1.89 15.81 9.07
CA LYS A 160 -2.22 15.50 10.47
C LYS A 160 -2.68 14.05 10.64
N LYS A 161 -3.44 13.50 9.69
CA LYS A 161 -3.91 12.11 9.73
C LYS A 161 -2.77 11.10 9.67
N PHE A 162 -1.61 11.46 9.11
CA PHE A 162 -0.43 10.60 9.14
C PHE A 162 0.07 10.37 10.58
N ALA A 163 0.15 11.43 11.38
CA ALA A 163 0.51 11.32 12.79
C ALA A 163 -0.55 10.57 13.60
N ASP A 164 -1.83 10.84 13.31
CA ASP A 164 -2.96 10.15 13.97
C ASP A 164 -2.94 8.64 13.63
N ALA A 165 -2.62 8.26 12.39
CA ALA A 165 -2.52 6.86 11.96
C ALA A 165 -1.43 6.07 12.68
N LEU A 166 -0.29 6.71 12.97
CA LEU A 166 0.79 6.08 13.73
C LEU A 166 0.47 5.91 15.21
N GLN A 167 -0.40 6.76 15.77
CA GLN A 167 -0.76 6.74 17.19
C GLN A 167 -1.99 5.86 17.47
N ASP A 168 -2.98 5.91 16.59
CA ASP A 168 -4.24 5.18 16.71
C ASP A 168 -4.76 4.80 15.30
N PRO A 169 -4.23 3.72 14.69
CA PRO A 169 -4.66 3.29 13.37
C PRO A 169 -6.15 2.90 13.34
N GLY A 170 -6.71 2.43 14.46
CA GLY A 170 -8.13 2.13 14.59
C GLY A 170 -9.00 3.37 14.44
N ARG A 171 -8.60 4.49 15.05
CA ARG A 171 -9.31 5.77 14.92
C ARG A 171 -9.33 6.30 13.50
N VAL A 172 -8.24 6.14 12.75
CA VAL A 172 -8.17 6.54 11.35
C VAL A 172 -9.14 5.71 10.51
N PHE A 173 -9.18 4.40 10.74
CA PHE A 173 -10.13 3.52 10.05
C PHE A 173 -11.59 3.91 10.31
N GLN A 174 -11.92 4.32 11.55
CA GLN A 174 -13.24 4.88 11.88
C GLN A 174 -13.52 6.21 11.16
N LEU A 175 -12.52 7.06 10.96
CA LEU A 175 -12.70 8.38 10.34
C LEU A 175 -12.77 8.34 8.82
N VAL A 176 -12.09 7.39 8.20
CA VAL A 176 -11.98 7.29 6.74
C VAL A 176 -13.08 6.41 6.18
N PHE A 177 -13.39 5.32 6.88
CA PHE A 177 -14.34 4.32 6.38
C PHE A 177 -15.62 4.24 7.22
N ASP A 178 -15.84 5.09 8.22
CA ASP A 178 -16.98 4.97 9.14
C ASP A 178 -17.07 3.60 9.84
N TRP A 179 -15.91 2.94 10.03
CA TRP A 179 -15.80 1.69 10.77
C TRP A 179 -16.37 1.85 12.19
N GLY A 180 -17.18 0.90 12.64
CA GLY A 180 -17.90 1.03 13.91
C GLY A 180 -19.26 1.69 13.82
N SER A 181 -19.77 1.91 12.60
CA SER A 181 -21.13 2.37 12.34
C SER A 181 -21.86 1.47 11.34
N GLU A 182 -23.17 1.70 11.18
CA GLU A 182 -23.97 1.07 10.11
C GLU A 182 -23.65 1.64 8.72
N GLU A 183 -23.00 2.80 8.64
CA GLU A 183 -22.61 3.50 7.40
C GLU A 183 -21.17 3.17 6.98
N PHE A 184 -20.64 2.00 7.40
CA PHE A 184 -19.30 1.55 7.02
C PHE A 184 -19.13 1.58 5.49
N GLN A 185 -18.14 2.35 5.02
CA GLN A 185 -17.80 2.56 3.61
C GLN A 185 -17.02 1.37 3.04
N ASP A 186 -17.65 0.20 3.07
CA ASP A 186 -17.06 -1.09 2.72
C ASP A 186 -16.67 -1.20 1.23
N GLU A 187 -17.52 -0.71 0.33
CA GLU A 187 -17.25 -0.63 -1.11
C GLU A 187 -16.02 0.24 -1.41
N PHE A 188 -15.92 1.40 -0.73
CA PHE A 188 -14.77 2.29 -0.90
C PHE A 188 -13.48 1.64 -0.42
N LEU A 189 -13.53 0.95 0.73
CA LEU A 189 -12.39 0.20 1.23
C LEU A 189 -11.98 -0.93 0.27
N LEU A 190 -12.92 -1.75 -0.20
CA LEU A 190 -12.61 -2.83 -1.15
C LEU A 190 -12.00 -2.29 -2.44
N GLN A 191 -12.48 -1.16 -2.96
CA GLN A 191 -11.88 -0.52 -4.12
C GLN A 191 -10.41 -0.13 -3.87
N ILE A 192 -10.11 0.50 -2.73
CA ILE A 192 -8.72 0.88 -2.38
C ILE A 192 -7.84 -0.36 -2.19
N LEU A 193 -8.35 -1.43 -1.56
CA LEU A 193 -7.61 -2.68 -1.37
C LEU A 193 -7.31 -3.38 -2.69
N LEU A 194 -8.27 -3.38 -3.62
CA LEU A 194 -8.07 -3.93 -4.98
C LEU A 194 -7.01 -3.12 -5.73
N ASP A 195 -7.13 -1.80 -5.71
CA ASP A 195 -6.18 -0.91 -6.37
C ASP A 195 -4.75 -1.03 -5.77
N LEU A 196 -4.66 -1.19 -4.44
CA LEU A 196 -3.40 -1.48 -3.75
C LEU A 196 -2.82 -2.81 -4.22
N ALA A 197 -3.61 -3.89 -4.25
CA ALA A 197 -3.16 -5.20 -4.72
C ALA A 197 -2.64 -5.14 -6.16
N LEU A 198 -3.36 -4.46 -7.06
CA LEU A 198 -2.94 -4.24 -8.44
C LEU A 198 -1.65 -3.40 -8.53
N SER A 199 -1.48 -2.38 -7.68
CA SER A 199 -0.25 -1.58 -7.60
C SER A 199 0.98 -2.37 -7.13
N LEU A 200 0.74 -3.42 -6.33
CA LEU A 200 1.74 -4.41 -5.91
C LEU A 200 2.00 -5.47 -6.98
N ARG A 201 1.28 -5.40 -8.12
CA ARG A 201 1.29 -6.40 -9.21
C ARG A 201 0.79 -7.78 -8.76
N LEU A 202 -0.04 -7.82 -7.72
CA LEU A 202 -0.75 -9.04 -7.37
C LEU A 202 -1.86 -9.28 -8.40
N PRO A 203 -2.09 -10.55 -8.81
CA PRO A 203 -3.20 -10.89 -9.68
C PRO A 203 -4.50 -10.81 -8.88
N ALA A 204 -5.12 -9.64 -8.79
CA ALA A 204 -6.36 -9.42 -8.06
C ALA A 204 -7.48 -8.96 -8.99
N TYR A 205 -8.70 -9.43 -8.76
CA TYR A 205 -9.89 -9.00 -9.52
C TYR A 205 -11.15 -9.18 -8.67
N LEU A 206 -12.26 -8.57 -9.09
CA LEU A 206 -13.56 -8.79 -8.45
C LEU A 206 -14.17 -10.10 -8.97
N GLU A 207 -14.60 -10.96 -8.05
CA GLU A 207 -15.31 -12.20 -8.33
C GLU A 207 -16.64 -12.19 -7.58
N GLU A 208 -17.70 -12.67 -8.23
CA GLU A 208 -19.00 -12.83 -7.58
C GLU A 208 -18.95 -14.00 -6.59
N LEU A 209 -19.39 -13.77 -5.36
CA LEU A 209 -19.47 -14.80 -4.34
C LEU A 209 -20.61 -15.78 -4.66
N ASP A 210 -20.28 -17.07 -4.64
CA ASP A 210 -21.30 -18.11 -4.75
C ASP A 210 -22.29 -18.09 -3.57
N GLU A 211 -23.41 -18.79 -3.73
CA GLU A 211 -24.48 -18.82 -2.74
C GLU A 211 -24.01 -19.35 -1.38
N SER A 212 -23.18 -20.39 -1.36
CA SER A 212 -22.65 -20.96 -0.12
C SER A 212 -21.77 -19.98 0.67
N LEU A 213 -20.91 -19.23 -0.01
CA LEU A 213 -20.07 -18.21 0.62
C LEU A 213 -20.88 -17.00 1.06
N ARG A 214 -21.91 -16.60 0.32
CA ARG A 214 -22.85 -15.55 0.76
C ARG A 214 -23.58 -15.97 2.03
N GLU A 215 -24.14 -17.19 2.06
CA GLU A 215 -24.79 -17.74 3.26
C GLU A 215 -23.82 -17.84 4.45
N LEU A 216 -22.57 -18.25 4.21
CA LEU A 216 -21.51 -18.31 5.22
C LEU A 216 -21.27 -16.94 5.88
N LEU A 217 -21.31 -15.86 5.10
CA LEU A 217 -21.13 -14.49 5.60
C LEU A 217 -22.40 -13.90 6.24
N GLY A 218 -23.50 -14.67 6.27
CA GLY A 218 -24.76 -14.23 6.86
C GLY A 218 -25.58 -13.32 5.95
N GLU A 219 -25.34 -13.35 4.63
CA GLU A 219 -26.23 -12.73 3.66
C GLU A 219 -27.59 -13.44 3.65
N ALA A 220 -28.66 -12.69 3.36
CA ALA A 220 -29.98 -13.27 3.24
C ALA A 220 -30.06 -14.17 2.00
N ALA A 221 -30.55 -15.40 2.16
CA ALA A 221 -30.67 -16.39 1.09
C ALA A 221 -31.47 -15.88 -0.14
N ASP A 222 -32.43 -14.96 0.07
CA ASP A 222 -33.27 -14.38 -0.98
C ASP A 222 -32.72 -13.05 -1.56
N SER A 223 -31.46 -12.69 -1.30
CA SER A 223 -30.86 -11.49 -1.89
C SER A 223 -30.54 -11.72 -3.37
N ASP A 224 -31.29 -11.05 -4.26
CA ASP A 224 -31.05 -11.04 -5.71
C ASP A 224 -29.86 -10.15 -6.12
N GLU A 225 -29.25 -9.42 -5.17
CA GLU A 225 -28.13 -8.51 -5.46
C GLU A 225 -26.81 -9.29 -5.49
N PRO A 226 -26.05 -9.27 -6.60
CA PRO A 226 -24.77 -9.95 -6.67
C PRO A 226 -23.79 -9.31 -5.68
N LYS A 227 -23.11 -10.14 -4.89
CA LYS A 227 -22.07 -9.70 -3.95
C LYS A 227 -20.71 -10.09 -4.50
N PHE A 228 -19.79 -9.14 -4.51
CA PHE A 228 -18.44 -9.34 -5.02
C PHE A 228 -17.43 -9.37 -3.89
N ALA A 229 -16.39 -10.16 -4.09
CA ALA A 229 -15.19 -10.15 -3.27
C ALA A 229 -13.97 -9.85 -4.14
N ILE A 230 -12.91 -9.32 -3.54
CA ILE A 230 -11.60 -9.28 -4.18
C ILE A 230 -11.06 -10.70 -4.15
N HIS A 231 -10.91 -11.32 -5.32
CA HIS A 231 -10.21 -12.58 -5.48
C HIS A 231 -8.72 -12.33 -5.69
N LEU A 232 -7.90 -12.86 -4.78
CA LEU A 232 -6.44 -12.87 -4.84
C LEU A 232 -5.96 -14.33 -4.98
N PRO A 233 -5.88 -14.87 -6.21
CA PRO A 233 -5.18 -16.12 -6.47
C PRO A 233 -3.71 -16.00 -6.11
N ILE A 234 -3.24 -16.86 -5.20
CA ILE A 234 -1.83 -16.96 -4.81
C ILE A 234 -1.14 -18.08 -5.59
N LEU A 235 -1.87 -19.17 -5.80
CA LEU A 235 -1.42 -20.35 -6.55
C LEU A 235 -2.50 -20.76 -7.55
N ASN A 236 -2.06 -21.06 -8.77
CA ASN A 236 -2.87 -21.70 -9.80
C ASN A 236 -1.95 -22.55 -10.67
N THR A 237 -1.87 -23.85 -10.38
CA THR A 237 -0.99 -24.81 -11.04
C THR A 237 -1.71 -26.14 -11.26
N THR A 238 -1.05 -27.08 -11.92
CA THR A 238 -1.46 -28.48 -12.02
C THR A 238 -0.32 -29.37 -11.54
N ASP A 239 -0.62 -30.46 -10.85
CA ASP A 239 0.37 -31.47 -10.48
C ASP A 239 0.76 -32.38 -11.67
N ASP A 240 1.66 -33.34 -11.42
CA ASP A 240 2.15 -34.31 -12.42
C ASP A 240 1.04 -35.21 -12.99
N ASP A 241 -0.11 -35.32 -12.31
CA ASP A 241 -1.28 -36.09 -12.70
C ASP A 241 -2.38 -35.22 -13.37
N ASP A 242 -2.04 -33.98 -13.78
CA ASP A 242 -2.94 -32.98 -14.35
C ASP A 242 -4.08 -32.53 -13.39
N VAL A 243 -3.90 -32.70 -12.08
CA VAL A 243 -4.86 -32.24 -11.06
C VAL A 243 -4.62 -30.77 -10.77
N GLU A 244 -5.67 -29.96 -10.88
CA GLU A 244 -5.58 -28.52 -10.64
C GLU A 244 -5.44 -28.22 -9.15
N ILE A 245 -4.37 -27.49 -8.80
CA ILE A 245 -4.10 -26.98 -7.46
C ILE A 245 -4.26 -25.46 -7.49
N LYS A 246 -5.26 -24.97 -6.75
CA LYS A 246 -5.52 -23.54 -6.60
C LYS A 246 -5.51 -23.16 -5.15
N ALA A 247 -4.81 -22.10 -4.80
CA ALA A 247 -4.88 -21.52 -3.47
C ALA A 247 -4.95 -20.00 -3.56
N GLY A 248 -5.62 -19.38 -2.60
CA GLY A 248 -5.70 -17.94 -2.56
C GLY A 248 -6.63 -17.45 -1.46
N VAL A 249 -6.99 -16.19 -1.57
CA VAL A 249 -7.81 -15.50 -0.58
C VAL A 249 -8.87 -14.68 -1.30
N HIS A 250 -10.10 -14.73 -0.81
CA HIS A 250 -11.11 -13.72 -1.08
C HIS A 250 -11.17 -12.70 0.06
N LEU A 251 -11.28 -11.42 -0.27
CA LEU A 251 -11.63 -10.36 0.67
C LEU A 251 -13.04 -9.88 0.36
N ALA A 252 -13.96 -10.08 1.29
CA ALA A 252 -15.37 -9.76 1.13
C ALA A 252 -15.87 -8.81 2.24
N THR A 253 -17.02 -8.20 2.01
CA THR A 253 -17.74 -7.48 3.07
C THR A 253 -18.62 -8.46 3.84
N VAL A 254 -18.92 -8.11 5.09
CA VAL A 254 -19.83 -8.87 5.93
C VAL A 254 -20.99 -7.98 6.32
N PRO A 255 -22.23 -8.32 5.96
CA PRO A 255 -23.39 -7.49 6.28
C PRO A 255 -23.61 -7.38 7.79
N ALA A 256 -24.36 -6.36 8.19
CA ALA A 256 -24.88 -6.25 9.54
C ALA A 256 -25.86 -7.41 9.81
N ALA A 257 -25.62 -8.21 10.84
CA ALA A 257 -26.44 -9.38 11.16
C ALA A 257 -26.48 -9.62 12.68
N GLY A 258 -27.63 -10.08 13.19
CA GLY A 258 -27.77 -10.47 14.61
C GLY A 258 -27.48 -9.35 15.62
N GLY A 259 -27.58 -8.08 15.23
CA GLY A 259 -27.20 -6.93 16.06
C GLY A 259 -25.71 -6.56 16.01
N GLY A 260 -24.90 -7.26 15.21
CA GLY A 260 -23.53 -6.90 14.89
C GLY A 260 -23.45 -5.89 13.75
N LEU A 261 -22.51 -4.96 13.85
CA LEU A 261 -22.17 -3.98 12.81
C LEU A 261 -21.53 -4.65 11.59
N PRO A 262 -21.65 -4.05 10.38
CA PRO A 262 -20.99 -4.57 9.18
C PRO A 262 -19.47 -4.65 9.36
N GLY A 263 -18.82 -5.48 8.54
CA GLY A 263 -17.40 -5.80 8.69
C GLY A 263 -16.74 -6.35 7.44
N LEU A 264 -15.61 -7.04 7.62
CA LEU A 264 -14.82 -7.64 6.55
C LEU A 264 -14.62 -9.13 6.79
N ALA A 265 -14.50 -9.89 5.72
CA ALA A 265 -14.15 -11.29 5.76
C ALA A 265 -12.93 -11.58 4.90
N ILE A 266 -12.07 -12.44 5.43
CA ILE A 266 -10.98 -13.08 4.71
C ILE A 266 -11.41 -14.54 4.53
N LEU A 267 -11.60 -14.97 3.28
CA LEU A 267 -11.99 -16.34 2.95
C LEU A 267 -10.83 -17.01 2.22
N PRO A 268 -9.95 -17.73 2.93
CA PRO A 268 -8.96 -18.54 2.27
C PRO A 268 -9.62 -19.71 1.54
N TYR A 269 -9.06 -20.08 0.39
CA TYR A 269 -9.48 -21.28 -0.33
C TYR A 269 -8.26 -22.09 -0.78
N LEU A 270 -8.46 -23.40 -0.85
CA LEU A 270 -7.53 -24.35 -1.44
C LEU A 270 -8.34 -25.43 -2.17
N THR A 271 -7.93 -25.75 -3.39
CA THR A 271 -8.37 -26.90 -4.17
C THR A 271 -7.15 -27.77 -4.46
N GLY A 272 -7.26 -29.09 -4.25
CA GLY A 272 -6.14 -30.04 -4.34
C GLY A 272 -5.54 -30.41 -2.97
N GLU A 273 -4.55 -31.29 -2.94
CA GLU A 273 -3.77 -31.59 -1.74
C GLU A 273 -2.61 -30.59 -1.61
N ALA A 274 -2.47 -29.97 -0.43
CA ALA A 274 -1.38 -29.05 -0.10
C ALA A 274 -0.18 -29.81 0.49
N GLY A 275 1.03 -29.31 0.21
CA GLY A 275 2.28 -29.91 0.68
C GLY A 275 3.47 -29.73 -0.27
N GLU A 276 3.28 -29.12 -1.45
CA GLU A 276 4.36 -28.85 -2.40
C GLU A 276 4.91 -27.43 -2.23
N SER A 277 6.24 -27.33 -2.28
CA SER A 277 6.95 -26.05 -2.35
C SER A 277 7.15 -25.68 -3.81
N LEU A 278 6.66 -24.51 -4.20
CA LEU A 278 6.67 -24.01 -5.57
C LEU A 278 7.71 -22.91 -5.71
N GLU A 279 8.61 -23.05 -6.67
CA GLU A 279 9.53 -21.98 -7.02
C GLU A 279 8.80 -20.87 -7.78
N LEU A 280 8.69 -19.69 -7.16
CA LEU A 280 8.08 -18.50 -7.74
C LEU A 280 9.05 -17.72 -8.63
N ALA A 281 10.33 -17.68 -8.21
CA ALA A 281 11.46 -17.04 -8.88
C ALA A 281 12.76 -17.64 -8.34
N ASP A 282 13.90 -17.25 -8.90
CA ASP A 282 15.22 -17.65 -8.41
C ASP A 282 15.31 -17.43 -6.88
N ASN A 283 15.55 -18.53 -6.16
CA ASN A 283 15.69 -18.56 -4.71
C ASN A 283 14.42 -18.14 -3.93
N LEU A 284 13.24 -18.09 -4.54
CA LEU A 284 12.00 -17.69 -3.87
C LEU A 284 10.93 -18.78 -4.00
N TYR A 285 10.54 -19.34 -2.87
CA TYR A 285 9.62 -20.46 -2.78
C TYR A 285 8.33 -20.06 -2.07
N LEU A 286 7.22 -20.60 -2.55
CA LEU A 286 5.92 -20.58 -1.87
C LEU A 286 5.59 -21.99 -1.40
N THR A 287 5.35 -22.13 -0.11
CA THR A 287 4.85 -23.38 0.47
C THR A 287 3.43 -23.14 0.96
N VAL A 288 2.51 -23.99 0.50
CA VAL A 288 1.13 -24.03 1.00
C VAL A 288 0.98 -25.32 1.79
N GLU A 289 0.64 -25.21 3.07
CA GLU A 289 0.34 -26.35 3.92
C GLU A 289 -1.11 -26.25 4.37
N GLY A 290 -1.85 -27.35 4.22
CA GLY A 290 -3.28 -27.35 4.49
C GLY A 290 -3.76 -28.74 4.82
N SER A 291 -4.43 -28.91 5.96
CA SER A 291 -5.13 -30.16 6.29
C SER A 291 -6.65 -30.05 6.18
N PHE A 292 -7.17 -28.91 5.70
CA PHE A 292 -8.60 -28.64 5.58
C PHE A 292 -9.17 -29.16 4.26
N SER A 293 -10.34 -29.80 4.34
CA SER A 293 -11.26 -29.87 3.21
C SER A 293 -12.10 -28.60 3.22
N PHE A 294 -11.81 -27.63 2.34
CA PHE A 294 -12.58 -26.39 2.20
C PHE A 294 -13.94 -26.59 1.51
N ALA A 295 -14.44 -27.82 1.40
CA ALA A 295 -15.70 -28.13 0.70
C ALA A 295 -16.89 -27.30 1.24
N ASP A 296 -16.85 -26.89 2.52
CA ASP A 296 -17.88 -26.08 3.16
C ASP A 296 -17.47 -24.60 3.39
N GLY A 297 -16.24 -24.21 3.03
CA GLY A 297 -15.72 -22.85 3.22
C GLY A 297 -15.38 -22.48 4.67
N VAL A 298 -14.37 -21.63 4.84
CA VAL A 298 -13.99 -21.00 6.10
C VAL A 298 -13.87 -19.49 5.87
N ALA A 299 -14.47 -18.69 6.74
CA ALA A 299 -14.36 -17.24 6.71
C ALA A 299 -13.81 -16.73 8.04
N ILE A 300 -12.81 -15.87 7.99
CA ILE A 300 -12.31 -15.12 9.13
C ILE A 300 -12.96 -13.75 9.08
N THR A 301 -13.82 -13.44 10.05
CA THR A 301 -14.60 -12.21 10.06
C THR A 301 -14.04 -11.21 11.08
N LEU A 302 -13.96 -9.95 10.65
CA LEU A 302 -13.55 -8.83 11.47
C LEU A 302 -14.75 -7.87 11.56
N ARG A 303 -15.17 -7.58 12.80
CA ARG A 303 -16.23 -6.60 13.08
C ARG A 303 -15.76 -5.58 14.11
N PRO A 304 -16.26 -4.33 14.06
CA PRO A 304 -15.90 -3.32 15.05
C PRO A 304 -16.27 -3.74 16.47
N GLY A 305 -15.32 -3.66 17.41
CA GLY A 305 -15.56 -3.94 18.83
C GLY A 305 -15.79 -5.41 19.19
N SER A 306 -15.74 -6.30 18.21
CA SER A 306 -15.81 -7.76 18.40
C SER A 306 -14.43 -8.39 18.28
N PRO A 307 -14.18 -9.52 18.95
CA PRO A 307 -13.00 -10.33 18.63
C PRO A 307 -13.08 -10.82 17.18
N VAL A 308 -11.93 -11.13 16.57
CA VAL A 308 -11.88 -11.81 15.27
C VAL A 308 -12.60 -13.15 15.41
N GLU A 309 -13.58 -13.39 14.55
CA GLU A 309 -14.42 -14.59 14.55
C GLU A 309 -14.07 -15.48 13.36
N THR A 310 -14.40 -16.76 13.47
CA THR A 310 -14.30 -17.69 12.34
C THR A 310 -15.65 -18.36 12.15
N VAL A 311 -16.14 -18.27 10.92
CA VAL A 311 -17.37 -18.90 10.49
C VAL A 311 -17.01 -20.05 9.58
N GLN A 312 -17.62 -21.20 9.82
CA GLN A 312 -17.41 -22.42 9.05
C GLN A 312 -18.74 -22.78 8.40
N GLY A 313 -18.72 -23.22 7.14
CA GLY A 313 -19.94 -23.74 6.53
C GLY A 313 -20.33 -25.04 7.19
N SER A 314 -21.64 -25.27 7.27
CA SER A 314 -22.20 -26.55 7.71
C SER A 314 -22.77 -27.28 6.51
N SER A 315 -22.11 -28.35 6.05
CA SER A 315 -22.73 -29.30 5.12
C SER A 315 -23.99 -29.93 5.73
N GLY A 316 -25.16 -29.35 5.47
CA GLY A 316 -26.48 -29.97 5.69
C GLY A 316 -26.96 -30.09 7.13
N SER A 317 -28.21 -30.59 7.28
CA SER A 317 -28.98 -30.67 8.54
C SER A 317 -28.49 -31.74 9.53
N GLY A 318 -27.19 -31.83 9.75
CA GLY A 318 -26.52 -32.68 10.74
C GLY A 318 -25.57 -31.85 11.60
N SER A 319 -25.18 -32.37 12.77
CA SER A 319 -24.25 -31.70 13.66
C SER A 319 -23.00 -31.25 12.92
N VAL A 320 -22.64 -29.96 13.05
CA VAL A 320 -21.37 -29.39 12.57
C VAL A 320 -20.26 -30.33 13.02
N ALA A 321 -19.66 -31.08 12.09
CA ALA A 321 -18.48 -31.86 12.42
C ALA A 321 -17.41 -30.85 12.84
N SER A 322 -16.81 -31.03 14.03
CA SER A 322 -15.73 -30.16 14.48
C SER A 322 -14.59 -30.20 13.46
N VAL A 323 -14.40 -29.13 12.70
CA VAL A 323 -13.28 -28.98 11.78
C VAL A 323 -12.08 -28.48 12.58
N SER A 324 -11.06 -29.33 12.71
CA SER A 324 -9.75 -28.96 13.23
C SER A 324 -8.71 -29.09 12.12
N GLY A 325 -7.76 -28.18 12.05
CA GLY A 325 -6.72 -28.22 11.03
C GLY A 325 -5.86 -26.97 11.02
N GLU A 326 -4.94 -26.91 10.07
CA GLU A 326 -4.09 -25.76 9.83
C GLU A 326 -4.06 -25.45 8.34
N LEU A 327 -4.06 -24.15 8.02
CA LEU A 327 -3.74 -23.61 6.71
C LEU A 327 -2.62 -22.61 6.93
N SER A 328 -1.50 -22.80 6.26
CA SER A 328 -0.40 -21.86 6.26
C SER A 328 0.10 -21.59 4.85
N LEU A 329 0.52 -20.35 4.64
CA LEU A 329 1.22 -19.88 3.45
C LEU A 329 2.59 -19.39 3.92
N GLU A 330 3.66 -19.94 3.38
CA GLU A 330 5.02 -19.48 3.64
C GLU A 330 5.66 -19.02 2.34
N ILE A 331 6.14 -17.77 2.33
CA ILE A 331 7.08 -17.30 1.32
C ILE A 331 8.47 -17.41 1.93
N ARG A 332 9.35 -18.14 1.26
CA ARG A 332 10.72 -18.39 1.73
C ARG A 332 11.72 -18.03 0.65
N ASN A 333 12.66 -17.15 0.98
CA ASN A 333 13.80 -16.83 0.12
C ASN A 333 15.02 -17.60 0.61
N GLU A 334 15.52 -18.55 -0.17
CA GLU A 334 16.70 -19.36 0.14
C GLU A 334 17.40 -19.83 -1.14
N ASP A 335 18.72 -20.03 -1.07
CA ASP A 335 19.48 -20.58 -2.18
C ASP A 335 19.39 -22.11 -2.22
N THR A 336 19.16 -22.70 -3.41
CA THR A 336 19.02 -24.16 -3.58
C THR A 336 20.22 -24.98 -3.14
N GLU A 337 21.44 -24.42 -3.23
CA GLU A 337 22.67 -25.08 -2.81
C GLU A 337 22.97 -24.84 -1.32
N GLY A 338 22.18 -23.98 -0.67
CA GLY A 338 22.32 -23.58 0.73
C GLY A 338 23.41 -22.53 0.96
N ASP A 339 23.85 -21.87 -0.13
CA ASP A 339 24.81 -20.78 -0.10
C ASP A 339 24.20 -19.49 0.49
N PRO A 340 24.99 -18.65 1.18
CA PRO A 340 24.48 -17.39 1.72
C PRO A 340 24.08 -16.41 0.61
N ILE A 341 22.91 -15.81 0.74
CA ILE A 341 22.43 -14.71 -0.09
C ILE A 341 22.92 -13.39 0.53
N LEU A 342 23.68 -12.61 -0.25
CA LEU A 342 24.16 -11.28 0.15
C LEU A 342 23.01 -10.26 0.10
N LEU A 343 22.51 -9.81 1.26
CA LEU A 343 21.47 -8.77 1.32
C LEU A 343 22.04 -7.38 1.04
N ILE A 344 23.19 -7.07 1.65
CA ILE A 344 23.84 -5.77 1.54
C ILE A 344 25.34 -5.91 1.80
N GLY A 345 26.14 -5.12 1.08
CA GLY A 345 27.58 -5.04 1.25
C GLY A 345 28.34 -5.71 0.10
N ALA A 346 29.46 -6.35 0.42
CA ALA A 346 30.30 -7.06 -0.54
C ALA A 346 30.92 -8.29 0.13
N ASP A 347 31.13 -9.37 -0.62
CA ASP A 347 31.64 -10.66 -0.15
C ASP A 347 32.91 -10.52 0.70
N ASP A 348 33.84 -9.67 0.27
CA ASP A 348 35.12 -9.44 0.94
C ASP A 348 35.09 -8.30 1.97
N GLY A 349 33.97 -7.59 2.13
CA GLY A 349 33.82 -6.37 2.91
C GLY A 349 32.91 -6.48 4.14
N SER A 350 32.43 -5.34 4.62
CA SER A 350 31.29 -5.30 5.54
C SER A 350 30.05 -5.74 4.79
N ARG A 351 29.32 -6.69 5.37
CA ARG A 351 28.15 -7.29 4.73
C ARG A 351 27.18 -7.85 5.73
N PHE A 352 25.95 -8.01 5.26
CA PHE A 352 24.96 -8.85 5.87
C PHE A 352 24.47 -9.85 4.83
N GLU A 353 24.61 -11.13 5.15
CA GLU A 353 24.17 -12.26 4.34
C GLU A 353 23.28 -13.17 5.19
N TYR A 354 22.44 -13.99 4.54
CA TYR A 354 21.57 -14.95 5.21
C TYR A 354 21.43 -16.21 4.37
N LYS A 355 21.05 -17.33 4.99
CA LYS A 355 20.75 -18.58 4.26
C LYS A 355 19.29 -18.66 3.86
N ALA A 356 18.39 -18.26 4.76
CA ALA A 356 16.99 -18.14 4.44
C ALA A 356 16.30 -16.98 5.17
N LEU A 357 15.31 -16.40 4.51
CA LEU A 357 14.38 -15.43 5.07
C LEU A 357 12.96 -15.89 4.72
N SER A 358 12.10 -16.11 5.71
CA SER A 358 10.72 -16.53 5.47
C SER A 358 9.69 -15.64 6.16
N LEU A 359 8.51 -15.55 5.55
CA LEU A 359 7.30 -14.97 6.10
C LEU A 359 6.20 -16.03 5.99
N ARG A 360 5.69 -16.51 7.13
CA ARG A 360 4.60 -17.48 7.22
C ARG A 360 3.36 -16.83 7.82
N GLY A 361 2.23 -16.93 7.16
CA GLY A 361 0.93 -16.53 7.69
C GLY A 361 -0.02 -17.71 7.66
N GLY A 362 -0.83 -17.87 8.70
CA GLY A 362 -1.73 -19.01 8.75
C GLY A 362 -2.88 -18.88 9.73
N LEU A 363 -3.80 -19.83 9.60
CA LEU A 363 -4.95 -20.04 10.45
C LEU A 363 -4.86 -21.47 11.00
N SER A 364 -4.87 -21.60 12.32
CA SER A 364 -5.11 -22.89 12.98
C SER A 364 -6.50 -22.92 13.59
N LEU A 365 -7.18 -24.05 13.48
CA LEU A 365 -8.48 -24.32 14.10
C LEU A 365 -8.35 -25.54 15.01
N ASP A 366 -8.65 -25.35 16.29
CA ASP A 366 -8.74 -26.47 17.23
C ASP A 366 -10.05 -27.26 17.06
N SER A 367 -10.15 -28.41 17.72
CA SER A 367 -11.37 -29.25 17.69
C SER A 367 -12.60 -28.61 18.34
N ALA A 368 -12.42 -27.49 19.06
CA ALA A 368 -13.52 -26.70 19.61
C ALA A 368 -13.95 -25.56 18.67
N GLY A 369 -13.30 -25.40 17.51
CA GLY A 369 -13.56 -24.36 16.53
C GLY A 369 -12.88 -23.02 16.86
N ASN A 370 -11.96 -22.98 17.83
CA ASN A 370 -11.23 -21.76 18.13
C ASN A 370 -10.15 -21.54 17.07
N ALA A 371 -10.20 -20.39 16.43
CA ALA A 371 -9.19 -19.92 15.49
C ALA A 371 -8.03 -19.21 16.17
N ASP A 372 -6.80 -19.58 15.81
CA ASP A 372 -5.61 -18.75 15.99
C ASP A 372 -5.10 -18.29 14.62
N LEU A 373 -5.26 -17.00 14.34
CA LEU A 373 -4.63 -16.36 13.19
C LEU A 373 -3.22 -15.94 13.61
N TYR A 374 -2.22 -16.28 12.81
CA TYR A 374 -0.83 -15.99 13.12
C TYR A 374 -0.06 -15.47 11.91
N LEU A 375 1.02 -14.74 12.23
CA LEU A 375 2.03 -14.27 11.29
C LEU A 375 3.41 -14.48 11.93
N GLU A 376 4.34 -15.09 11.21
CA GLU A 376 5.68 -15.40 11.65
C GLU A 376 6.70 -14.95 10.60
N THR A 377 7.82 -14.40 11.03
CA THR A 377 8.99 -14.10 10.20
C THR A 377 10.20 -14.81 10.78
N ALA A 378 10.97 -15.51 9.94
CA ALA A 378 12.19 -16.19 10.34
C ALA A 378 13.38 -15.77 9.46
N LEU A 379 14.51 -15.49 10.10
CA LEU A 379 15.82 -15.29 9.49
C LEU A 379 16.74 -16.42 9.98
N GLU A 380 17.26 -17.19 9.04
CA GLU A 380 18.12 -18.34 9.29
C GLU A 380 19.51 -18.14 8.67
N GLY A 381 20.54 -18.48 9.43
CA GLY A 381 21.93 -18.42 8.97
C GLY A 381 22.41 -17.00 8.68
N GLY A 382 21.84 -15.99 9.33
CA GLY A 382 22.26 -14.61 9.18
C GLY A 382 23.70 -14.41 9.65
N LEU A 383 24.51 -13.69 8.88
CA LEU A 383 25.85 -13.27 9.26
C LEU A 383 25.98 -11.78 9.04
N LEU A 384 26.20 -11.04 10.13
CA LEU A 384 26.66 -9.66 10.07
C LEU A 384 28.17 -9.64 10.20
N ALA A 385 28.87 -9.23 9.16
CA ALA A 385 30.30 -8.99 9.16
C ALA A 385 30.59 -7.49 8.98
N VAL A 386 31.44 -6.93 9.83
CA VAL A 386 31.89 -5.54 9.73
C VAL A 386 33.41 -5.55 9.61
N LYS A 387 33.90 -5.04 8.48
CA LYS A 387 35.33 -4.83 8.22
C LYS A 387 35.62 -3.34 8.12
N ALA A 388 36.81 -2.96 8.57
CA ALA A 388 37.29 -1.60 8.36
C ALA A 388 37.59 -1.40 6.87
N GLY A 389 36.78 -0.60 6.19
CA GLY A 389 37.02 -0.23 4.79
C GLY A 389 38.30 0.60 4.63
N SER A 390 38.71 0.81 3.37
CA SER A 390 39.87 1.64 3.02
C SER A 390 39.69 3.14 3.28
N GLY A 391 38.46 3.60 3.58
CA GLY A 391 38.11 5.03 3.69
C GLY A 391 37.91 5.60 5.10
N ASP A 392 37.79 4.78 6.16
CA ASP A 392 37.46 5.28 7.51
C ASP A 392 38.57 4.96 8.54
N GLY A 393 39.39 5.97 8.82
CA GLY A 393 40.49 5.89 9.78
C GLY A 393 40.07 5.82 11.26
N PHE A 394 38.78 6.02 11.58
CA PHE A 394 38.24 5.77 12.91
C PHE A 394 37.91 4.27 13.08
N LEU A 395 37.17 3.69 12.14
CA LEU A 395 36.81 2.27 12.20
C LEU A 395 38.04 1.35 12.17
N GLN A 396 39.09 1.71 11.43
CA GLN A 396 40.38 0.98 11.43
C GLN A 396 41.10 0.94 12.79
N LYS A 397 40.77 1.84 13.72
CA LYS A 397 41.37 1.87 15.07
C LYS A 397 40.58 1.07 16.09
N VAL A 398 39.29 0.85 15.84
CA VAL A 398 38.35 0.23 16.77
C VAL A 398 38.10 -1.24 16.40
N ILE A 399 38.06 -1.54 15.10
CA ILE A 399 37.76 -2.87 14.58
C ILE A 399 39.07 -3.62 14.29
N PRO A 400 39.22 -4.89 14.69
CA PRO A 400 40.37 -5.73 14.33
C PRO A 400 40.62 -5.79 12.83
N ALA A 401 41.88 -6.04 12.42
CA ALA A 401 42.26 -6.11 11.01
C ALA A 401 41.45 -7.14 10.20
N ASP A 402 41.06 -8.25 10.84
CA ASP A 402 40.27 -9.32 10.21
C ASP A 402 38.75 -9.03 10.21
N GLY A 403 38.32 -7.92 10.82
CA GLY A 403 36.92 -7.57 11.02
C GLY A 403 36.31 -8.16 12.30
N ILE A 404 35.02 -7.91 12.49
CA ILE A 404 34.18 -8.56 13.51
C ILE A 404 33.00 -9.18 12.76
N SER A 405 32.60 -10.39 13.14
CA SER A 405 31.38 -10.99 12.64
C SER A 405 30.56 -11.60 13.76
N THR A 406 29.24 -11.64 13.55
CA THR A 406 28.30 -12.35 14.43
C THR A 406 27.25 -13.05 13.59
N ASN A 407 26.86 -14.24 14.02
CA ASN A 407 25.70 -14.91 13.45
C ASN A 407 24.43 -14.34 14.09
N VAL A 408 23.34 -14.33 13.32
CA VAL A 408 22.03 -13.82 13.69
C VAL A 408 20.99 -14.79 13.17
N ASP A 409 20.35 -15.52 14.07
CA ASP A 409 19.13 -16.28 13.79
C ASP A 409 18.00 -15.62 14.58
N LEU A 410 16.87 -15.36 13.92
CA LEU A 410 15.75 -14.62 14.51
C LEU A 410 14.44 -15.20 14.01
N THR A 411 13.56 -15.61 14.92
CA THR A 411 12.14 -15.90 14.62
C THR A 411 11.28 -14.99 15.46
N VAL A 412 10.35 -14.28 14.82
CA VAL A 412 9.37 -13.40 15.46
C VAL A 412 7.99 -13.81 14.99
N GLY A 413 7.12 -14.15 15.94
CA GLY A 413 5.74 -14.55 15.68
C GLY A 413 4.75 -13.66 16.43
N LEU A 414 3.59 -13.46 15.82
CA LEU A 414 2.40 -12.83 16.37
C LEU A 414 1.25 -13.83 16.21
N SER A 415 0.49 -14.10 17.26
CA SER A 415 -0.80 -14.80 17.13
C SER A 415 -1.92 -14.14 17.92
N LYS A 416 -3.17 -14.35 17.47
CA LYS A 416 -4.36 -13.84 18.16
C LYS A 416 -4.41 -14.30 19.61
N ASN A 417 -4.03 -15.55 19.87
CA ASN A 417 -4.13 -16.14 21.21
C ASN A 417 -2.93 -15.82 22.11
N ASN A 418 -1.74 -15.63 21.54
CA ASN A 418 -0.51 -15.50 22.32
C ASN A 418 0.07 -14.08 22.35
N GLY A 419 -0.37 -13.17 21.48
CA GLY A 419 0.22 -11.84 21.35
C GLY A 419 1.60 -11.87 20.70
N PHE A 420 2.46 -10.91 21.07
CA PHE A 420 3.87 -10.81 20.68
C PHE A 420 4.79 -11.57 21.64
#